data_AF-A0A9X2FGD4-F1
#
_entry.id   AF-A0A9X2FGD4-F1
#
_cell.length_a   1.000
_cell.length_b   1.000
_cell.length_c   1.000
_cell.angle_alpha   90.00
_cell.angle_beta   90.00
_cell.angle_gamma   90.00
#
_symmetry.space_group_name_H-M   'P 1'
#
loop_
_entity.id
_entity.type
_entity.pdbx_description
1 polymer ?
#
loop_
_entity_poly.entity_id
_entity_poly.type
_entity_poly.pdbx_seq_one_letter_code
_entity_poly.pdbx_strand_id
1 'polypeptide(L)'
;MACLFMLLAAIGLATTCVAKEPVSLAESFLHEGDFAEGETALLVHLDANPGDDEARFGLGVIQFFRAVENLGQALYEYGAVSENATEPFLRLPVPQNPDPAEITHAELGRVLELFAADLARAEATLADIEDDNVKLRLRLADITLDFTGTGEQQTQLLELLNKLNGGPLDLQKANPDFRIHFDRGDVAWLRAYCHALSALAEAYGAVDVEPGFSDRVARVFPRVRATPDREDEKRPNAVKIADAPHLRRMRLHLVAVCKLNRETWRHIRSETDDDFEWLSHAKQTDQLGLPLSEEQVNAWLAMLEQLEGLLTGQRLMPNIWVRMVDPNLAKGKGVNFRKVLDDPPTLLLDFDRIRSEGVDEKYLEDEAAKPAFDMTVIWRIPQLFSGPFGIARAVRLN
;
A
#
# COMPACT_ATOMS: atom_id res chain seq x y z
N MET A 1 62.95 -36.83 31.61
CA MET A 1 62.26 -36.70 30.31
C MET A 1 60.77 -36.70 30.57
N ALA A 2 60.28 -35.55 31.03
CA ALA A 2 58.89 -35.20 31.20
C ALA A 2 58.63 -34.08 30.18
N CYS A 3 57.67 -34.26 29.27
CA CYS A 3 57.02 -33.22 28.44
C CYS A 3 56.22 -33.76 27.23
N LEU A 4 55.81 -35.04 27.20
CA LEU A 4 55.06 -35.56 26.03
C LEU A 4 53.80 -36.37 26.37
N PHE A 5 53.10 -36.01 27.45
CA PHE A 5 51.84 -36.66 27.84
C PHE A 5 50.72 -35.69 28.26
N MET A 6 50.84 -34.40 27.94
CA MET A 6 49.77 -33.40 28.12
C MET A 6 49.42 -32.72 26.80
N LEU A 7 48.96 -33.48 25.81
CA LEU A 7 48.47 -32.90 24.55
C LEU A 7 47.31 -33.70 23.90
N LEU A 8 46.53 -34.43 24.70
CA LEU A 8 45.48 -35.32 24.17
C LEU A 8 44.14 -35.27 24.92
N ALA A 9 43.89 -34.23 25.73
CA ALA A 9 42.64 -34.10 26.50
C ALA A 9 42.07 -32.69 26.47
N ALA A 10 41.87 -32.11 25.27
CA ALA A 10 41.04 -30.92 25.09
C ALA A 10 40.69 -30.69 23.60
N ILE A 11 40.26 -31.72 22.89
CA ILE A 11 39.39 -31.50 21.71
C ILE A 11 37.98 -31.68 22.25
N GLY A 12 37.53 -30.70 23.02
CA GLY A 12 36.11 -30.53 23.25
C GLY A 12 35.49 -30.26 21.90
N LEU A 13 34.54 -31.11 21.48
CA LEU A 13 33.60 -30.75 20.44
C LEU A 13 32.93 -29.46 20.88
N ALA A 14 33.40 -28.33 20.37
CA ALA A 14 32.59 -27.13 20.28
C ALA A 14 31.50 -27.46 19.26
N THR A 15 30.42 -28.10 19.71
CA THR A 15 29.14 -27.94 19.07
C THR A 15 28.88 -26.45 19.09
N THR A 16 29.06 -25.79 17.94
CA THR A 16 28.46 -24.49 17.70
C THR A 16 26.96 -24.71 17.87
N CYS A 17 26.47 -24.41 19.06
CA CYS A 17 25.07 -24.09 19.24
C CYS A 17 24.87 -22.86 18.35
N VAL A 18 24.29 -23.09 17.17
CA VAL A 18 23.65 -22.01 16.41
C VAL A 18 22.60 -21.48 17.38
N ALA A 19 22.87 -20.34 18.00
CA ALA A 19 21.91 -19.67 18.84
C ALA A 19 20.67 -19.46 17.96
N LYS A 20 19.52 -19.98 18.41
CA LYS A 20 18.24 -19.70 17.73
C LYS A 20 18.08 -18.19 17.75
N GLU A 21 17.93 -17.57 16.58
CA GLU A 21 17.77 -16.13 16.47
C GLU A 21 16.64 -15.68 17.40
N PRO A 22 16.81 -14.55 18.12
CA PRO A 22 15.77 -14.02 19.00
C PRO A 22 14.51 -13.77 18.17
N VAL A 23 13.39 -14.29 18.68
CA VAL A 23 12.07 -14.14 18.06
C VAL A 23 11.48 -12.85 18.59
N SER A 24 11.02 -11.96 17.69
CA SER A 24 10.35 -10.73 18.11
C SER A 24 9.06 -11.05 18.87
N LEU A 25 8.66 -10.17 19.80
CA LEU A 25 7.42 -10.36 20.58
C LEU A 25 6.17 -10.43 19.69
N ALA A 26 6.19 -9.76 18.54
CA ALA A 26 5.07 -9.78 17.59
C ALA A 26 4.92 -11.11 16.85
N GLU A 27 6.02 -11.86 16.62
CA GLU A 27 6.00 -12.99 15.70
C GLU A 27 5.02 -14.09 16.12
N SER A 28 4.95 -14.44 17.40
CA SER A 28 4.03 -15.48 17.87
C SER A 28 2.57 -15.12 17.60
N PHE A 29 2.18 -13.88 17.89
CA PHE A 29 0.82 -13.40 17.64
C PHE A 29 0.51 -13.36 16.14
N LEU A 30 1.48 -12.98 15.30
CA LEU A 30 1.33 -13.00 13.85
C LEU A 30 1.14 -14.43 13.32
N HIS A 31 1.85 -15.41 13.87
CA HIS A 31 1.74 -16.82 13.47
C HIS A 31 0.45 -17.48 13.94
N GLU A 32 -0.02 -17.12 15.13
CA GLU A 32 -1.24 -17.67 15.73
C GLU A 32 -2.51 -17.00 15.16
N GLY A 33 -2.37 -15.80 14.58
CA GLY A 33 -3.51 -14.98 14.12
C GLY A 33 -4.17 -14.18 15.24
N ASP A 34 -3.55 -14.12 16.43
CA ASP A 34 -4.07 -13.48 17.63
C ASP A 34 -3.74 -11.97 17.64
N PHE A 35 -4.15 -11.24 16.59
CA PHE A 35 -3.75 -9.85 16.39
C PHE A 35 -4.26 -8.91 17.50
N ALA A 36 -5.45 -9.15 18.04
CA ALA A 36 -6.02 -8.30 19.10
C ALA A 36 -5.26 -8.44 20.43
N GLU A 37 -4.91 -9.67 20.78
CA GLU A 37 -4.09 -10.03 21.93
C GLU A 37 -2.67 -9.49 21.76
N GLY A 38 -2.08 -9.64 20.56
CA GLY A 38 -0.76 -9.13 20.24
C GLY A 38 -0.66 -7.61 20.31
N GLU A 39 -1.67 -6.90 19.77
CA GLU A 39 -1.78 -5.44 19.90
C GLU A 39 -1.84 -5.02 21.38
N THR A 40 -2.67 -5.71 22.18
CA THR A 40 -2.77 -5.44 23.63
C THR A 40 -1.45 -5.69 24.35
N ALA A 41 -0.79 -6.81 24.07
CA ALA A 41 0.46 -7.20 24.71
C ALA A 41 1.60 -6.21 24.39
N LEU A 42 1.70 -5.78 23.13
CA LEU A 42 2.72 -4.82 22.69
C LEU A 42 2.47 -3.40 23.24
N LEU A 43 1.21 -2.96 23.33
CA LEU A 43 0.87 -1.70 23.99
C LEU A 43 1.29 -1.70 25.46
N VAL A 44 0.99 -2.77 26.20
CA VAL A 44 1.43 -2.93 27.60
C VAL A 44 2.96 -2.95 27.71
N HIS A 45 3.64 -3.61 26.78
CA HIS A 45 5.11 -3.62 26.73
C HIS A 45 5.69 -2.22 26.48
N LEU A 46 5.11 -1.46 25.54
CA LEU A 46 5.57 -0.11 25.19
C LEU A 46 5.25 0.93 26.28
N ASP A 47 4.17 0.76 27.04
CA ASP A 47 3.91 1.56 28.23
C ASP A 47 5.04 1.41 29.28
N ALA A 48 5.58 0.20 29.41
CA ALA A 48 6.71 -0.08 30.30
C ALA A 48 8.07 0.27 29.68
N ASN A 49 8.19 0.19 28.35
CA ASN A 49 9.43 0.35 27.59
C ASN A 49 9.22 1.29 26.39
N PRO A 50 8.98 2.60 26.61
CA PRO A 50 8.60 3.52 25.54
C PRO A 50 9.70 3.74 24.49
N GLY A 51 10.94 3.34 24.75
CA GLY A 51 12.05 3.43 23.77
C GLY A 51 12.25 2.18 22.91
N ASP A 52 11.39 1.16 23.02
CA ASP A 52 11.56 -0.10 22.29
C ASP A 52 10.94 -0.02 20.88
N ASP A 53 11.74 0.46 19.92
CA ASP A 53 11.32 0.60 18.53
C ASP A 53 11.13 -0.74 17.80
N GLU A 54 11.77 -1.83 18.22
CA GLU A 54 11.49 -3.16 17.66
C GLU A 54 10.07 -3.61 18.04
N ALA A 55 9.68 -3.44 19.31
CA ALA A 55 8.32 -3.73 19.75
C ALA A 55 7.29 -2.80 19.10
N ARG A 56 7.61 -1.51 18.93
CA ARG A 56 6.75 -0.54 18.22
C ARG A 56 6.58 -0.92 16.75
N PHE A 57 7.63 -1.37 16.09
CA PHE A 57 7.54 -1.88 14.72
C PHE A 57 6.65 -3.12 14.67
N GLY A 58 6.86 -4.07 15.59
CA GLY A 58 5.99 -5.24 15.74
C GLY A 58 4.51 -4.86 15.91
N LEU A 59 4.21 -3.82 16.71
CA LEU A 59 2.84 -3.33 16.93
C LEU A 59 2.24 -2.77 15.63
N GLY A 60 3.00 -1.94 14.91
CA GLY A 60 2.56 -1.40 13.62
C GLY A 60 2.28 -2.49 12.58
N VAL A 61 3.09 -3.55 12.55
CA VAL A 61 2.89 -4.72 11.67
C VAL A 61 1.63 -5.49 12.07
N ILE A 62 1.41 -5.77 13.36
CA ILE A 62 0.18 -6.42 13.84
C ILE A 62 -1.06 -5.59 13.46
N GLN A 63 -1.02 -4.28 13.70
CA GLN A 63 -2.13 -3.38 13.36
C GLN A 63 -2.42 -3.37 11.85
N PHE A 64 -1.38 -3.42 11.02
CA PHE A 64 -1.53 -3.53 9.57
C PHE A 64 -2.18 -4.85 9.15
N PHE A 65 -1.71 -5.99 9.66
CA PHE A 65 -2.31 -7.29 9.34
C PHE A 65 -3.75 -7.40 9.85
N ARG A 66 -4.05 -6.82 11.02
CA ARG A 66 -5.41 -6.72 11.54
C ARG A 66 -6.32 -5.89 10.62
N ALA A 67 -5.82 -4.82 10.01
CA ALA A 67 -6.58 -4.05 9.01
C ALA A 67 -6.93 -4.91 7.77
N VAL A 68 -5.98 -5.73 7.31
CA VAL A 68 -6.19 -6.68 6.19
C VAL A 68 -7.19 -7.77 6.57
N GLU A 69 -7.09 -8.31 7.79
CA GLU A 69 -8.02 -9.31 8.30
C GLU A 69 -9.45 -8.76 8.40
N ASN A 70 -9.62 -7.57 8.99
CA ASN A 70 -10.93 -6.91 9.11
C ASN A 70 -11.55 -6.65 7.73
N LEU A 71 -10.75 -6.21 6.74
CA LEU A 71 -11.21 -6.07 5.36
C LEU A 71 -11.64 -7.43 4.79
N GLY A 72 -10.83 -8.47 4.96
CA GLY A 72 -11.13 -9.82 4.49
C GLY A 72 -12.39 -10.41 5.15
N GLN A 73 -12.61 -10.18 6.44
CA GLN A 73 -13.82 -10.59 7.15
C GLN A 73 -15.07 -9.89 6.59
N ALA A 74 -14.98 -8.59 6.30
CA ALA A 74 -16.08 -7.88 5.64
C ALA A 74 -16.35 -8.41 4.22
N LEU A 75 -15.30 -8.69 3.45
CA LEU A 75 -15.45 -9.29 2.11
C LEU A 75 -16.07 -10.70 2.18
N TYR A 76 -15.68 -11.50 3.17
CA TYR A 76 -16.29 -12.80 3.44
C TYR A 76 -17.76 -12.67 3.84
N GLU A 77 -18.11 -11.77 4.75
CA GLU A 77 -19.49 -11.52 5.21
C GLU A 77 -20.43 -11.26 4.03
N TYR A 78 -20.01 -10.44 3.08
CA TYR A 78 -20.78 -10.11 1.88
C TYR A 78 -20.57 -11.07 0.69
N GLY A 79 -19.72 -12.09 0.85
CA GLY A 79 -19.51 -13.17 -0.13
C GLY A 79 -18.71 -12.77 -1.37
N ALA A 80 -17.70 -11.92 -1.23
CA ALA A 80 -16.89 -11.45 -2.35
C ALA A 80 -16.21 -12.60 -3.12
N VAL A 81 -16.48 -12.69 -4.43
CA VAL A 81 -15.77 -13.53 -5.40
C VAL A 81 -14.62 -12.71 -5.98
N SER A 82 -13.51 -12.69 -5.24
CA SER A 82 -12.40 -11.75 -5.44
C SER A 82 -11.69 -11.92 -6.79
N GLU A 83 -11.79 -13.09 -7.42
CA GLU A 83 -11.27 -13.37 -8.76
C GLU A 83 -11.98 -12.56 -9.85
N ASN A 84 -13.21 -12.10 -9.60
CA ASN A 84 -13.99 -11.28 -10.53
C ASN A 84 -13.74 -9.78 -10.35
N ALA A 85 -13.00 -9.38 -9.31
CA ALA A 85 -12.78 -7.98 -8.98
C ALA A 85 -11.66 -7.36 -9.83
N THR A 86 -11.85 -6.09 -10.22
CA THR A 86 -10.83 -5.28 -10.89
C THR A 86 -10.16 -4.29 -9.94
N GLU A 87 -10.86 -3.92 -8.88
CA GLU A 87 -10.49 -2.95 -7.86
C GLU A 87 -9.49 -3.58 -6.88
N PRO A 88 -8.34 -2.95 -6.57
CA PRO A 88 -7.29 -3.55 -5.76
C PRO A 88 -7.74 -4.10 -4.40
N PHE A 89 -8.60 -3.37 -3.68
CA PHE A 89 -9.08 -3.79 -2.36
C PHE A 89 -10.12 -4.92 -2.41
N LEU A 90 -10.85 -5.08 -3.51
CA LEU A 90 -11.81 -6.19 -3.71
C LEU A 90 -11.14 -7.47 -4.23
N ARG A 91 -9.85 -7.41 -4.57
CA ARG A 91 -9.09 -8.55 -5.08
C ARG A 91 -8.46 -9.41 -3.99
N LEU A 92 -8.61 -9.05 -2.71
CA LEU A 92 -8.09 -9.82 -1.57
C LEU A 92 -8.78 -11.19 -1.53
N PRO A 93 -8.08 -12.30 -1.82
CA PRO A 93 -8.70 -13.62 -1.86
C PRO A 93 -9.24 -14.02 -0.48
N VAL A 94 -10.55 -14.21 -0.40
CA VAL A 94 -11.25 -14.70 0.80
C VAL A 94 -11.94 -16.04 0.50
N PRO A 95 -12.20 -16.89 1.52
CA PRO A 95 -13.01 -18.09 1.36
C PRO A 95 -14.41 -17.79 0.81
N GLN A 96 -15.04 -18.79 0.21
CA GLN A 96 -16.44 -18.68 -0.25
C GLN A 96 -17.38 -18.73 0.96
N ASN A 97 -18.25 -17.74 1.10
CA ASN A 97 -19.31 -17.73 2.11
C ASN A 97 -20.58 -18.39 1.55
N PRO A 98 -21.09 -19.48 2.16
CA PRO A 98 -22.26 -20.21 1.66
C PRO A 98 -23.59 -19.47 1.87
N ASP A 99 -23.67 -18.51 2.80
CA ASP A 99 -24.86 -17.70 3.06
C ASP A 99 -24.46 -16.23 3.30
N PRO A 100 -24.06 -15.51 2.24
CA PRO A 100 -23.56 -14.15 2.39
C PRO A 100 -24.68 -13.18 2.74
N ALA A 101 -24.32 -12.14 3.47
CA ALA A 101 -25.18 -10.98 3.68
C ALA A 101 -25.41 -10.23 2.36
N GLU A 102 -26.50 -9.48 2.28
CA GLU A 102 -26.75 -8.59 1.14
C GLU A 102 -25.92 -7.31 1.31
N ILE A 103 -25.17 -6.92 0.28
CA ILE A 103 -24.37 -5.67 0.29
C ILE A 103 -25.13 -4.50 -0.35
N THR A 104 -24.97 -3.33 0.25
CA THR A 104 -25.43 -2.03 -0.22
C THR A 104 -24.26 -1.08 -0.47
N HIS A 105 -24.50 0.00 -1.21
CA HIS A 105 -23.53 1.08 -1.39
C HIS A 105 -23.03 1.64 -0.05
N ALA A 106 -23.93 1.85 0.92
CA ALA A 106 -23.58 2.36 2.24
C ALA A 106 -22.72 1.39 3.05
N GLU A 107 -22.94 0.07 2.89
CA GLU A 107 -22.11 -0.93 3.57
C GLU A 107 -20.71 -1.01 2.97
N LEU A 108 -20.56 -1.01 1.65
CA LEU A 108 -19.22 -0.98 1.04
C LEU A 108 -18.46 0.29 1.42
N GLY A 109 -19.13 1.45 1.47
CA GLY A 109 -18.55 2.69 1.98
C GLY A 109 -18.03 2.54 3.41
N ARG A 110 -18.82 1.96 4.31
CA ARG A 110 -18.43 1.71 5.71
C ARG A 110 -17.23 0.76 5.82
N VAL A 111 -17.17 -0.30 5.00
CA VAL A 111 -16.02 -1.23 4.97
C VAL A 111 -14.74 -0.47 4.64
N LEU A 112 -14.77 0.39 3.61
CA LEU A 112 -13.59 1.16 3.19
C LEU A 112 -13.20 2.25 4.20
N GLU A 113 -14.18 2.89 4.85
CA GLU A 113 -13.92 3.84 5.94
C GLU A 113 -13.23 3.18 7.15
N LEU A 114 -13.72 2.00 7.56
CA LEU A 114 -13.10 1.23 8.64
C LEU A 114 -11.69 0.78 8.27
N PHE A 115 -11.49 0.29 7.04
CA PHE A 115 -10.18 -0.08 6.54
C PHE A 115 -9.19 1.09 6.57
N ALA A 116 -9.60 2.28 6.11
CA ALA A 116 -8.76 3.48 6.16
C ALA A 116 -8.43 3.89 7.61
N ALA A 117 -9.39 3.76 8.53
CA ALA A 117 -9.17 4.05 9.95
C ALA A 117 -8.19 3.06 10.60
N ASP A 118 -8.24 1.78 10.22
CA ASP A 118 -7.32 0.75 10.70
C ASP A 118 -5.89 0.99 10.18
N LEU A 119 -5.74 1.31 8.90
CA LEU A 119 -4.44 1.69 8.31
C LEU A 119 -3.85 2.94 8.96
N ALA A 120 -4.69 3.93 9.30
CA ALA A 120 -4.24 5.14 9.98
C ALA A 120 -3.70 4.84 11.39
N ARG A 121 -4.24 3.83 12.09
CA ARG A 121 -3.68 3.40 13.38
C ARG A 121 -2.30 2.78 13.21
N ALA A 122 -2.14 1.88 12.24
CA ALA A 122 -0.85 1.27 11.94
C ALA A 122 0.19 2.33 11.54
N GLU A 123 -0.17 3.27 10.67
CA GLU A 123 0.73 4.36 10.24
C GLU A 123 1.16 5.24 11.42
N ALA A 124 0.23 5.61 12.30
CA ALA A 124 0.55 6.43 13.47
C ALA A 124 1.56 5.75 14.40
N THR A 125 1.39 4.45 14.66
CA THR A 125 2.35 3.67 15.46
C THR A 125 3.73 3.62 14.78
N LEU A 126 3.77 3.36 13.48
CA LEU A 126 5.01 3.30 12.71
C LEU A 126 5.71 4.67 12.60
N ALA A 127 4.94 5.76 12.64
CA ALA A 127 5.46 7.12 12.54
C ALA A 127 6.29 7.53 13.76
N ASP A 128 6.05 6.89 14.91
CA ASP A 128 6.75 7.16 16.17
C ASP A 128 8.08 6.38 16.29
N ILE A 129 8.49 5.62 15.27
CA ILE A 129 9.78 4.92 15.25
C ILE A 129 10.89 5.90 14.84
N GLU A 130 11.88 6.06 15.72
CA GLU A 130 12.96 7.04 15.56
C GLU A 130 14.34 6.39 15.39
N ASP A 131 14.54 5.14 15.82
CA ASP A 131 15.82 4.43 15.71
C ASP A 131 16.16 4.07 14.26
N ASP A 132 17.21 4.70 13.73
CA ASP A 132 17.76 4.41 12.41
C ASP A 132 18.29 2.97 12.26
N ASN A 133 18.55 2.27 13.37
CA ASN A 133 19.05 0.89 13.41
C ASN A 133 17.99 -0.13 13.83
N VAL A 134 16.70 0.26 13.90
CA VAL A 134 15.62 -0.67 14.23
C VAL A 134 15.69 -1.90 13.30
N LYS A 135 15.55 -3.10 13.87
CA LYS A 135 15.48 -4.35 13.11
C LYS A 135 14.36 -5.22 13.66
N LEU A 136 13.35 -5.50 12.85
CA LEU A 136 12.26 -6.44 13.18
C LEU A 136 12.42 -7.71 12.36
N ARG A 137 12.75 -8.82 13.02
CA ARG A 137 12.95 -10.12 12.37
C ARG A 137 11.66 -10.91 12.41
N LEU A 138 11.17 -11.32 11.24
CA LEU A 138 9.95 -12.11 11.10
C LEU A 138 10.13 -13.26 10.11
N ARG A 139 9.51 -14.39 10.42
CA ARG A 139 9.16 -15.44 9.46
C ARG A 139 7.77 -15.17 8.91
N LEU A 140 7.70 -14.71 7.66
CA LEU A 140 6.43 -14.29 7.07
C LEU A 140 5.57 -15.45 6.57
N ALA A 141 6.17 -16.61 6.30
CA ALA A 141 5.45 -17.72 5.67
C ALA A 141 4.24 -18.18 6.49
N ASP A 142 4.42 -18.24 7.82
CA ASP A 142 3.46 -18.77 8.78
C ASP A 142 2.53 -17.70 9.39
N ILE A 143 2.58 -16.44 8.91
CA ILE A 143 1.61 -15.43 9.37
C ILE A 143 0.20 -15.90 8.98
N THR A 144 -0.72 -15.87 9.93
CA THR A 144 -2.03 -16.49 9.81
C THR A 144 -3.12 -15.42 9.84
N LEU A 145 -4.07 -15.49 8.90
CA LEU A 145 -5.23 -14.59 8.78
C LEU A 145 -6.52 -15.40 8.91
N ASP A 146 -7.47 -14.93 9.70
CA ASP A 146 -8.82 -15.49 9.86
C ASP A 146 -9.86 -14.59 9.17
N PHE A 147 -10.07 -14.83 7.87
CA PHE A 147 -11.09 -14.12 7.11
C PHE A 147 -12.52 -14.60 7.40
N THR A 148 -12.71 -15.74 8.08
CA THR A 148 -14.07 -16.19 8.45
C THR A 148 -14.50 -15.66 9.82
N GLY A 149 -13.54 -15.23 10.65
CA GLY A 149 -13.76 -14.74 12.01
C GLY A 149 -14.19 -15.83 12.99
N THR A 150 -13.97 -17.10 12.65
CA THR A 150 -14.41 -18.27 13.45
C THR A 150 -13.25 -19.05 14.04
N GLY A 151 -12.01 -18.79 13.61
CA GLY A 151 -10.82 -19.58 13.92
C GLY A 151 -10.78 -20.97 13.27
N GLU A 152 -11.83 -21.39 12.56
CA GLU A 152 -11.90 -22.74 11.97
C GLU A 152 -11.21 -22.82 10.61
N GLN A 153 -11.24 -21.73 9.83
CA GLN A 153 -10.61 -21.66 8.51
C GLN A 153 -9.67 -20.46 8.45
N GLN A 154 -8.37 -20.75 8.57
CA GLN A 154 -7.32 -19.75 8.50
C GLN A 154 -6.59 -19.82 7.16
N THR A 155 -6.04 -18.68 6.72
CA THR A 155 -5.24 -18.55 5.50
C THR A 155 -3.84 -18.07 5.89
N GLN A 156 -2.81 -18.83 5.49
CA GLN A 156 -1.43 -18.39 5.69
C GLN A 156 -1.04 -17.31 4.66
N LEU A 157 -0.19 -16.36 5.05
CA LEU A 157 0.27 -15.28 4.19
C LEU A 157 0.93 -15.79 2.91
N LEU A 158 1.74 -16.86 3.00
CA LEU A 158 2.36 -17.43 1.82
C LEU A 158 1.32 -18.00 0.83
N GLU A 159 0.26 -18.64 1.33
CA GLU A 159 -0.85 -19.10 0.50
C GLU A 159 -1.57 -17.92 -0.17
N LEU A 160 -1.86 -16.87 0.59
CA LEU A 160 -2.48 -15.64 0.10
C LEU A 160 -1.67 -15.01 -1.04
N LEU A 161 -0.37 -14.86 -0.84
CA LEU A 161 0.53 -14.29 -1.84
C LEU A 161 0.63 -15.17 -3.10
N ASN A 162 0.62 -16.50 -2.96
CA ASN A 162 0.58 -17.41 -4.11
C ASN A 162 -0.72 -17.26 -4.91
N LYS A 163 -1.87 -17.08 -4.25
CA LYS A 163 -3.16 -16.82 -4.91
C LYS A 163 -3.12 -15.50 -5.69
N LEU A 164 -2.63 -14.43 -5.07
CA LEU A 164 -2.49 -13.12 -5.72
C LEU A 164 -1.53 -13.13 -6.91
N ASN A 165 -0.46 -13.94 -6.83
CA ASN A 165 0.51 -14.12 -7.91
C ASN A 165 -0.01 -15.03 -9.04
N GLY A 166 -1.06 -15.83 -8.80
CA GLY A 166 -1.56 -16.84 -9.74
C GLY A 166 -0.71 -18.12 -9.78
N GLY A 167 0.07 -18.38 -8.73
CA GLY A 167 0.92 -19.56 -8.60
C GLY A 167 2.02 -19.40 -7.54
N PRO A 168 2.75 -20.50 -7.20
CA PRO A 168 3.80 -20.46 -6.18
C PRO A 168 4.89 -19.43 -6.49
N LEU A 169 5.25 -18.63 -5.48
CA LEU A 169 6.41 -17.74 -5.55
C LEU A 169 7.72 -18.54 -5.53
N ASP A 170 8.66 -18.20 -6.41
CA ASP A 170 9.97 -18.89 -6.48
C ASP A 170 10.82 -18.71 -5.22
N LEU A 171 10.51 -17.70 -4.38
CA LEU A 171 11.19 -17.47 -3.10
C LEU A 171 11.19 -18.70 -2.18
N GLN A 172 10.16 -19.55 -2.26
CA GLN A 172 10.00 -20.72 -1.38
C GLN A 172 11.15 -21.72 -1.50
N LYS A 173 11.90 -21.71 -2.61
CA LYS A 173 13.07 -22.59 -2.80
C LYS A 173 14.30 -22.08 -2.06
N ALA A 174 14.50 -20.76 -2.03
CA ALA A 174 15.69 -20.12 -1.49
C ALA A 174 15.49 -19.65 -0.03
N ASN A 175 14.26 -19.29 0.33
CA ASN A 175 13.87 -18.77 1.64
C ASN A 175 12.51 -19.39 2.04
N PRO A 176 12.49 -20.67 2.46
CA PRO A 176 11.25 -21.42 2.70
C PRO A 176 10.41 -20.86 3.86
N ASP A 177 11.03 -20.30 4.89
CA ASP A 177 10.30 -19.69 6.01
C ASP A 177 9.91 -18.22 5.71
N PHE A 178 10.24 -17.74 4.50
CA PHE A 178 10.10 -16.34 4.08
C PHE A 178 10.62 -15.37 5.17
N ARG A 179 11.85 -15.59 5.59
CA ARG A 179 12.54 -14.79 6.61
C ARG A 179 12.87 -13.42 6.05
N ILE A 180 12.53 -12.39 6.81
CA ILE A 180 12.81 -11.01 6.50
C ILE A 180 13.27 -10.30 7.77
N HIS A 181 14.34 -9.52 7.68
CA HIS A 181 14.80 -8.65 8.77
C HIS A 181 14.51 -7.20 8.40
N PHE A 182 13.29 -6.77 8.70
CA PHE A 182 12.84 -5.44 8.36
C PHE A 182 13.63 -4.37 9.09
N ASP A 183 13.87 -3.24 8.43
CA ASP A 183 14.61 -2.14 9.02
C ASP A 183 13.95 -0.77 8.86
N ARG A 184 14.73 0.29 9.09
CA ARG A 184 14.22 1.66 9.05
C ARG A 184 13.70 2.07 7.68
N GLY A 185 14.26 1.54 6.59
CA GLY A 185 13.75 1.74 5.23
C GLY A 185 12.37 1.11 5.05
N ASP A 186 12.19 -0.07 5.64
CA ASP A 186 10.93 -0.82 5.59
C ASP A 186 9.82 -0.20 6.44
N VAL A 187 10.17 0.44 7.57
CA VAL A 187 9.22 1.27 8.33
C VAL A 187 8.62 2.35 7.43
N ALA A 188 9.48 3.13 6.74
CA ALA A 188 9.02 4.17 5.83
C ALA A 188 8.20 3.59 4.67
N TRP A 189 8.57 2.40 4.18
CA TRP A 189 7.86 1.71 3.11
C TRP A 189 6.45 1.30 3.54
N LEU A 190 6.31 0.69 4.71
CA LEU A 190 5.01 0.23 5.21
C LEU A 190 4.09 1.42 5.53
N ARG A 191 4.64 2.51 6.04
CA ARG A 191 3.90 3.78 6.19
C ARG A 191 3.42 4.31 4.84
N ALA A 192 4.27 4.29 3.81
CA ALA A 192 3.87 4.69 2.45
C ALA A 192 2.72 3.79 1.95
N TYR A 193 2.80 2.49 2.20
CA TYR A 193 1.77 1.52 1.82
C TYR A 193 0.43 1.79 2.52
N CYS A 194 0.46 2.14 3.82
CA CYS A 194 -0.74 2.56 4.55
C CYS A 194 -1.39 3.79 3.91
N HIS A 195 -0.59 4.81 3.55
CA HIS A 195 -1.12 5.99 2.86
C HIS A 195 -1.63 5.67 1.44
N ALA A 196 -0.96 4.80 0.69
CA ALA A 196 -1.38 4.43 -0.67
C ALA A 196 -2.76 3.76 -0.65
N LEU A 197 -2.96 2.80 0.24
CA LEU A 197 -4.26 2.13 0.42
C LEU A 197 -5.34 3.08 0.95
N SER A 198 -4.99 3.95 1.90
CA SER A 198 -5.91 4.98 2.39
C SER A 198 -6.34 5.94 1.28
N ALA A 199 -5.45 6.32 0.37
CA ALA A 199 -5.80 7.16 -0.77
C ALA A 199 -6.85 6.49 -1.68
N LEU A 200 -6.80 5.16 -1.86
CA LEU A 200 -7.81 4.44 -2.64
C LEU A 200 -9.20 4.47 -1.96
N ALA A 201 -9.24 4.30 -0.64
CA ALA A 201 -10.49 4.41 0.13
C ALA A 201 -11.06 5.84 0.07
N GLU A 202 -10.20 6.85 0.25
CA GLU A 202 -10.58 8.26 0.13
C GLU A 202 -11.06 8.62 -1.30
N ALA A 203 -10.46 8.02 -2.33
CA ALA A 203 -10.91 8.20 -3.71
C ALA A 203 -12.34 7.66 -3.92
N TYR A 204 -12.67 6.51 -3.31
CA TYR A 204 -14.02 5.95 -3.37
C TYR A 204 -15.03 6.87 -2.67
N GLY A 205 -14.73 7.35 -1.46
CA GLY A 205 -15.60 8.26 -0.71
C GLY A 205 -15.76 9.66 -1.33
N ALA A 206 -14.84 10.07 -2.21
CA ALA A 206 -14.89 11.37 -2.86
C ALA A 206 -15.98 11.50 -3.94
N VAL A 207 -16.41 10.39 -4.53
CA VAL A 207 -17.21 10.38 -5.76
C VAL A 207 -18.57 9.72 -5.56
N ASP A 208 -19.58 10.16 -6.32
CA ASP A 208 -20.91 9.56 -6.31
C ASP A 208 -20.91 8.26 -7.11
N VAL A 209 -20.69 7.15 -6.40
CA VAL A 209 -20.66 5.78 -6.93
C VAL A 209 -21.88 4.98 -6.51
N GLU A 210 -22.99 5.65 -6.18
CA GLU A 210 -24.26 4.99 -5.94
C GLU A 210 -25.01 4.65 -7.25
N PRO A 211 -25.09 5.54 -8.27
CA PRO A 211 -25.72 5.21 -9.56
C PRO A 211 -24.99 4.05 -10.24
N GLY A 212 -25.70 3.00 -10.65
CA GLY A 212 -25.12 1.79 -11.23
C GLY A 212 -24.25 0.96 -10.28
N PHE A 213 -24.35 1.17 -8.95
CA PHE A 213 -23.61 0.40 -7.95
C PHE A 213 -23.86 -1.09 -8.11
N SER A 214 -25.15 -1.49 -8.16
CA SER A 214 -25.53 -2.90 -8.26
C SER A 214 -24.87 -3.58 -9.45
N ASP A 215 -24.87 -2.95 -10.62
CA ASP A 215 -24.27 -3.52 -11.84
C ASP A 215 -22.74 -3.63 -11.75
N ARG A 216 -22.08 -2.63 -11.17
CA ARG A 216 -20.62 -2.65 -11.01
C ARG A 216 -20.15 -3.80 -10.14
N VAL A 217 -20.84 -4.04 -9.03
CA VAL A 217 -20.37 -4.97 -8.00
C VAL A 217 -21.05 -6.35 -8.07
N ALA A 218 -22.08 -6.54 -8.89
CA ALA A 218 -22.79 -7.83 -9.05
C ALA A 218 -21.93 -9.00 -9.51
N ARG A 219 -20.76 -8.73 -10.12
CA ARG A 219 -19.80 -9.78 -10.46
C ARG A 219 -18.92 -10.20 -9.27
N VAL A 220 -18.78 -9.31 -8.29
CA VAL A 220 -17.96 -9.54 -7.09
C VAL A 220 -18.85 -10.09 -5.97
N PHE A 221 -20.00 -9.48 -5.70
CA PHE A 221 -20.87 -9.91 -4.61
C PHE A 221 -22.11 -10.63 -5.16
N PRO A 222 -22.45 -11.83 -4.66
CA PRO A 222 -23.57 -12.63 -5.15
C PRO A 222 -24.92 -12.09 -4.72
N ARG A 223 -24.99 -11.30 -3.63
CA ARG A 223 -26.22 -10.71 -3.10
C ARG A 223 -26.04 -9.21 -2.96
N VAL A 224 -26.54 -8.47 -3.94
CA VAL A 224 -26.46 -7.00 -3.98
C VAL A 224 -27.86 -6.42 -3.92
N ARG A 225 -28.09 -5.48 -3.01
CA ARG A 225 -29.35 -4.73 -2.99
C ARG A 225 -29.41 -3.84 -4.21
N ALA A 226 -30.53 -3.89 -4.94
CA ALA A 226 -30.77 -3.02 -6.09
C ALA A 226 -30.74 -1.54 -5.67
N THR A 227 -29.90 -0.74 -6.33
CA THR A 227 -29.96 0.73 -6.29
C THR A 227 -30.95 1.22 -7.34
N PRO A 228 -31.86 2.16 -7.01
CA PRO A 228 -32.74 2.77 -8.00
C PRO A 228 -31.94 3.54 -9.05
N ASP A 229 -32.35 3.45 -10.31
CA ASP A 229 -31.82 4.29 -11.38
C ASP A 229 -32.05 5.77 -11.07
N ARG A 230 -31.05 6.63 -11.35
CA ARG A 230 -31.15 8.08 -11.19
C ARG A 230 -31.02 8.79 -12.55
N GLU A 231 -31.82 9.83 -12.77
CA GLU A 231 -31.87 10.57 -14.05
C GLU A 231 -30.58 11.33 -14.41
N ASP A 232 -29.64 11.50 -13.47
CA ASP A 232 -28.37 12.22 -13.64
C ASP A 232 -27.28 11.41 -14.39
N GLU A 233 -27.56 10.18 -14.83
CA GLU A 233 -26.67 9.35 -15.68
C GLU A 233 -26.36 9.93 -17.08
N LYS A 234 -26.93 11.08 -17.46
CA LYS A 234 -26.81 11.69 -18.80
C LYS A 234 -25.40 12.18 -19.18
N ARG A 235 -24.42 12.11 -18.26
CA ARG A 235 -23.01 12.48 -18.52
C ARG A 235 -22.06 11.33 -18.11
N PRO A 236 -22.03 10.21 -18.85
CA PRO A 236 -21.37 8.96 -18.42
C PRO A 236 -19.85 9.05 -18.25
N ASN A 237 -19.21 10.10 -18.77
CA ASN A 237 -17.76 10.29 -18.66
C ASN A 237 -17.36 11.30 -17.55
N ALA A 238 -18.33 11.97 -16.93
CA ALA A 238 -18.08 12.91 -15.85
C ALA A 238 -18.16 12.19 -14.50
N VAL A 239 -17.24 12.53 -13.60
CA VAL A 239 -17.20 11.99 -12.23
C VAL A 239 -17.84 13.00 -11.29
N LYS A 240 -19.01 12.67 -10.75
CA LYS A 240 -19.69 13.52 -9.78
C LYS A 240 -19.00 13.43 -8.43
N ILE A 241 -18.64 14.58 -7.86
CA ILE A 241 -18.05 14.66 -6.52
C ILE A 241 -19.16 14.58 -5.48
N ALA A 242 -19.09 13.58 -4.61
CA ALA A 242 -20.01 13.41 -3.48
C ALA A 242 -19.52 14.17 -2.24
N ASP A 243 -18.21 14.13 -1.99
CA ASP A 243 -17.59 14.75 -0.81
C ASP A 243 -16.17 15.27 -1.17
N ALA A 244 -16.05 16.59 -1.28
CA ALA A 244 -14.77 17.24 -1.59
C ALA A 244 -13.68 17.04 -0.52
N PRO A 245 -13.98 17.07 0.80
CA PRO A 245 -13.02 16.69 1.83
C PRO A 245 -12.32 15.34 1.62
N HIS A 246 -13.02 14.29 1.15
CA HIS A 246 -12.40 13.01 0.81
C HIS A 246 -11.34 13.17 -0.30
N LEU A 247 -11.62 13.94 -1.35
CA LEU A 247 -10.67 14.21 -2.44
C LEU A 247 -9.41 14.94 -1.96
N ARG A 248 -9.58 15.89 -1.03
CA ARG A 248 -8.46 16.58 -0.37
C ARG A 248 -7.63 15.61 0.48
N ARG A 249 -8.25 14.71 1.24
CA ARG A 249 -7.53 13.69 2.02
C ARG A 249 -6.76 12.73 1.13
N MET A 250 -7.39 12.22 0.06
CA MET A 250 -6.72 11.41 -0.98
C MET A 250 -5.44 12.09 -1.46
N ARG A 251 -5.50 13.38 -1.81
CA ARG A 251 -4.32 14.15 -2.23
C ARG A 251 -3.22 14.18 -1.17
N LEU A 252 -3.57 14.38 0.10
CA LEU A 252 -2.60 14.43 1.20
C LEU A 252 -1.93 13.07 1.44
N HIS A 253 -2.70 11.98 1.35
CA HIS A 253 -2.14 10.62 1.39
C HIS A 253 -1.14 10.39 0.24
N LEU A 254 -1.48 10.76 -1.00
CA LEU A 254 -0.57 10.62 -2.13
C LEU A 254 0.71 11.48 -1.99
N VAL A 255 0.62 12.66 -1.38
CA VAL A 255 1.82 13.45 -1.03
C VAL A 255 2.68 12.75 0.02
N ALA A 256 2.06 12.11 1.02
CA ALA A 256 2.78 11.34 2.02
C ALA A 256 3.51 10.13 1.39
N VAL A 257 2.86 9.40 0.47
CA VAL A 257 3.49 8.33 -0.32
C VAL A 257 4.77 8.82 -1.00
N CYS A 258 4.71 9.96 -1.70
CA CYS A 258 5.87 10.51 -2.40
C CYS A 258 7.04 10.82 -1.45
N LYS A 259 6.75 11.37 -0.27
CA LYS A 259 7.77 11.71 0.73
C LYS A 259 8.39 10.46 1.35
N LEU A 260 7.55 9.52 1.78
CA LEU A 260 7.97 8.29 2.43
C LEU A 260 8.76 7.39 1.47
N ASN A 261 8.42 7.37 0.18
CA ASN A 261 9.23 6.66 -0.83
C ASN A 261 10.67 7.18 -0.90
N ARG A 262 10.87 8.50 -0.84
CA ARG A 262 12.22 9.08 -0.79
C ARG A 262 12.93 8.71 0.51
N GLU A 263 12.22 8.61 1.62
CA GLU A 263 12.77 8.19 2.92
C GLU A 263 13.18 6.71 2.89
N THR A 264 12.30 5.82 2.41
CA THR A 264 12.57 4.39 2.17
C THR A 264 13.88 4.20 1.42
N TRP A 265 14.00 4.78 0.23
CA TRP A 265 15.19 4.60 -0.61
C TRP A 265 16.43 5.32 -0.09
N ARG A 266 16.28 6.33 0.77
CA ARG A 266 17.41 6.95 1.47
C ARG A 266 18.01 5.98 2.49
N HIS A 267 17.17 5.27 3.25
CA HIS A 267 17.63 4.26 4.22
C HIS A 267 18.19 3.03 3.51
N ILE A 268 17.43 2.45 2.57
CA ILE A 268 17.87 1.26 1.80
C ILE A 268 19.23 1.50 1.15
N ARG A 269 19.43 2.63 0.48
CA ARG A 269 20.73 2.90 -0.18
C ARG A 269 21.87 3.19 0.79
N SER A 270 21.59 3.43 2.06
CA SER A 270 22.59 3.66 3.10
C SER A 270 23.00 2.40 3.85
N GLU A 271 22.24 1.31 3.70
CA GLU A 271 22.56 0.02 4.28
C GLU A 271 23.90 -0.53 3.76
N THR A 272 24.53 -1.35 4.61
CA THR A 272 25.85 -1.93 4.33
C THR A 272 25.91 -3.44 4.54
N ASP A 273 24.90 -3.97 5.23
CA ASP A 273 24.59 -5.37 5.43
C ASP A 273 23.80 -5.95 4.24
N ASP A 274 23.78 -7.28 4.19
CA ASP A 274 22.90 -8.09 3.34
C ASP A 274 22.26 -9.14 4.26
N ASP A 275 21.17 -8.75 4.91
CA ASP A 275 20.58 -9.48 6.04
C ASP A 275 19.09 -9.74 5.81
N PHE A 276 18.75 -10.61 4.86
CA PHE A 276 17.35 -11.01 4.56
C PHE A 276 16.42 -9.81 4.26
N GLU A 277 16.82 -8.97 3.31
CA GLU A 277 16.14 -7.71 3.03
C GLU A 277 14.73 -7.88 2.43
N TRP A 278 13.77 -7.09 2.93
CA TRP A 278 12.45 -6.93 2.30
C TRP A 278 12.56 -6.20 0.97
N LEU A 279 13.24 -5.05 0.96
CA LEU A 279 13.58 -4.27 -0.22
C LEU A 279 15.10 -4.14 -0.32
N SER A 280 15.68 -4.82 -1.31
CA SER A 280 17.12 -4.78 -1.51
C SER A 280 17.55 -3.69 -2.49
N HIS A 281 18.67 -3.02 -2.20
CA HIS A 281 19.42 -2.32 -3.24
C HIS A 281 20.31 -3.29 -4.03
N ALA A 282 20.95 -2.79 -5.09
CA ALA A 282 21.64 -3.61 -6.09
C ALA A 282 22.83 -4.48 -5.59
N LYS A 283 23.23 -4.37 -4.32
CA LYS A 283 24.32 -5.19 -3.73
C LYS A 283 23.83 -6.19 -2.68
N GLN A 284 22.55 -6.13 -2.33
CA GLN A 284 21.90 -7.02 -1.38
C GLN A 284 21.13 -8.12 -2.12
N THR A 285 20.77 -9.17 -1.38
CA THR A 285 20.04 -10.32 -1.89
C THR A 285 18.53 -10.07 -1.75
N ASP A 286 17.82 -10.00 -2.89
CA ASP A 286 16.36 -9.92 -2.91
C ASP A 286 15.71 -11.23 -2.46
N GLN A 287 15.02 -11.20 -1.32
CA GLN A 287 14.39 -12.40 -0.75
C GLN A 287 13.12 -12.85 -1.49
N LEU A 288 12.55 -12.00 -2.37
CA LEU A 288 11.32 -12.29 -3.10
C LEU A 288 11.61 -12.86 -4.51
N GLY A 289 12.89 -12.89 -4.94
CA GLY A 289 13.29 -13.28 -6.29
C GLY A 289 12.90 -12.25 -7.37
N LEU A 290 12.60 -11.02 -6.97
CA LEU A 290 12.12 -9.93 -7.83
C LEU A 290 13.01 -8.68 -7.70
N PRO A 291 14.34 -8.78 -7.92
CA PRO A 291 15.27 -7.68 -7.68
C PRO A 291 14.90 -6.44 -8.51
N LEU A 292 15.06 -5.27 -7.90
CA LEU A 292 14.84 -3.97 -8.50
C LEU A 292 16.18 -3.39 -8.99
N SER A 293 16.24 -2.92 -10.23
CA SER A 293 17.44 -2.26 -10.74
C SER A 293 17.52 -0.80 -10.28
N GLU A 294 18.74 -0.26 -10.14
CA GLU A 294 18.94 1.17 -9.85
C GLU A 294 18.25 2.08 -10.89
N GLU A 295 18.17 1.65 -12.15
CA GLU A 295 17.44 2.38 -13.18
C GLU A 295 15.94 2.44 -12.87
N GLN A 296 15.33 1.31 -12.47
CA GLN A 296 13.92 1.25 -12.09
C GLN A 296 13.63 2.12 -10.87
N VAL A 297 14.46 2.03 -9.84
CA VAL A 297 14.33 2.85 -8.62
C VAL A 297 14.46 4.34 -8.93
N ASN A 298 15.47 4.74 -9.70
CA ASN A 298 15.67 6.14 -10.06
C ASN A 298 14.52 6.69 -10.91
N ALA A 299 14.02 5.92 -11.88
CA ALA A 299 12.88 6.33 -12.69
C ALA A 299 11.61 6.47 -11.83
N TRP A 300 11.39 5.55 -10.90
CA TRP A 300 10.27 5.60 -9.96
C TRP A 300 10.31 6.86 -9.08
N LEU A 301 11.45 7.13 -8.44
CA LEU A 301 11.63 8.32 -7.61
C LEU A 301 11.48 9.63 -8.40
N ALA A 302 11.96 9.66 -9.65
CA ALA A 302 11.76 10.80 -10.53
C ALA A 302 10.28 11.02 -10.88
N MET A 303 9.52 9.96 -11.11
CA MET A 303 8.07 10.03 -11.32
C MET A 303 7.36 10.60 -10.08
N LEU A 304 7.71 10.11 -8.89
CA LEU A 304 7.13 10.59 -7.63
C LEU A 304 7.47 12.05 -7.34
N GLU A 305 8.65 12.54 -7.73
CA GLU A 305 8.98 13.97 -7.62
C GLU A 305 8.06 14.84 -8.50
N GLN A 306 7.76 14.39 -9.73
CA GLN A 306 6.81 15.08 -10.59
C GLN A 306 5.41 15.07 -9.97
N LEU A 307 4.97 13.91 -9.46
CA LEU A 307 3.66 13.73 -8.85
C LEU A 307 3.50 14.60 -7.58
N GLU A 308 4.48 14.60 -6.68
CA GLU A 308 4.48 15.46 -5.49
C GLU A 308 4.37 16.93 -5.89
N GLY A 309 5.14 17.38 -6.87
CA GLY A 309 5.09 18.75 -7.36
C GLY A 309 3.70 19.13 -7.88
N LEU A 310 3.04 18.22 -8.61
CA LEU A 310 1.68 18.42 -9.12
C LEU A 310 0.65 18.48 -7.98
N LEU A 311 0.71 17.55 -7.03
CA LEU A 311 -0.24 17.41 -5.91
C LEU A 311 -0.06 18.50 -4.82
N THR A 312 1.12 19.11 -4.73
CA THR A 312 1.39 20.26 -3.86
C THR A 312 1.14 21.60 -4.54
N GLY A 313 0.88 21.59 -5.85
CA GLY A 313 0.70 22.78 -6.68
C GLY A 313 2.00 23.54 -6.94
N GLN A 314 3.16 22.93 -6.70
CA GLN A 314 4.48 23.46 -7.08
C GLN A 314 4.72 23.34 -8.59
N ARG A 315 4.10 22.34 -9.23
CA ARG A 315 4.10 22.14 -10.69
C ARG A 315 2.69 22.31 -11.23
N LEU A 316 2.60 22.85 -12.44
CA LEU A 316 1.34 22.95 -13.18
C LEU A 316 1.26 21.84 -14.22
N MET A 317 0.05 21.35 -14.48
CA MET A 317 -0.21 20.61 -15.72
C MET A 317 -0.07 21.60 -16.89
N PRO A 318 0.85 21.36 -17.82
CA PRO A 318 1.20 22.40 -18.76
C PRO A 318 0.12 22.62 -19.83
N ASN A 319 0.04 23.85 -20.32
CA ASN A 319 -0.90 24.40 -21.27
C ASN A 319 -1.05 23.51 -22.50
N ILE A 320 0.04 22.90 -22.98
CA ILE A 320 -0.01 22.00 -24.13
C ILE A 320 -0.95 20.81 -23.93
N TRP A 321 -1.03 20.26 -22.72
CA TRP A 321 -1.92 19.15 -22.39
C TRP A 321 -3.33 19.64 -22.07
N VAL A 322 -3.44 20.74 -21.32
CA VAL A 322 -4.75 21.33 -20.99
C VAL A 322 -5.48 21.74 -22.28
N ARG A 323 -4.76 22.24 -23.29
CA ARG A 323 -5.33 22.62 -24.59
C ARG A 323 -5.81 21.45 -25.44
N MET A 324 -5.50 20.20 -25.08
CA MET A 324 -6.10 19.02 -25.72
C MET A 324 -7.57 18.84 -25.29
N VAL A 325 -7.93 19.33 -24.11
CA VAL A 325 -9.30 19.25 -23.57
C VAL A 325 -10.02 20.60 -23.58
N ASP A 326 -9.30 21.72 -23.50
CA ASP A 326 -9.80 23.08 -23.66
C ASP A 326 -9.04 23.79 -24.81
N PRO A 327 -9.46 23.63 -26.07
CA PRO A 327 -8.73 24.18 -27.22
C PRO A 327 -8.68 25.72 -27.24
N ASN A 328 -9.59 26.38 -26.51
CA ASN A 328 -9.74 27.83 -26.46
C ASN A 328 -8.89 28.49 -25.37
N LEU A 329 -8.28 27.71 -24.47
CA LEU A 329 -7.42 28.23 -23.41
C LEU A 329 -6.25 29.06 -23.98
N ALA A 330 -6.08 30.26 -23.43
CA ALA A 330 -4.98 31.15 -23.76
C ALA A 330 -3.62 30.46 -23.55
N LYS A 331 -2.64 30.75 -24.41
CA LYS A 331 -1.26 30.25 -24.23
C LYS A 331 -0.67 30.75 -22.92
N GLY A 332 0.21 29.96 -22.31
CA GLY A 332 0.92 30.32 -21.08
C GLY A 332 0.09 30.17 -19.80
N LYS A 333 -1.07 29.51 -19.86
CA LYS A 333 -1.88 29.15 -18.68
C LYS A 333 -1.85 27.65 -18.43
N GLY A 334 -1.40 27.25 -17.25
CA GLY A 334 -1.39 25.86 -16.77
C GLY A 334 -2.44 25.63 -15.69
N VAL A 335 -2.77 24.37 -15.43
CA VAL A 335 -3.74 23.99 -14.38
C VAL A 335 -3.01 23.59 -13.10
N ASN A 336 -3.41 24.19 -11.98
CA ASN A 336 -2.96 23.80 -10.66
C ASN A 336 -3.85 22.68 -10.09
N PHE A 337 -3.36 21.44 -10.17
CA PHE A 337 -4.11 20.25 -9.73
C PHE A 337 -4.37 20.22 -8.22
N ARG A 338 -3.51 20.83 -7.40
CA ARG A 338 -3.83 20.99 -5.97
C ARG A 338 -5.13 21.74 -5.78
N LYS A 339 -5.37 22.83 -6.53
CA LYS A 339 -6.63 23.59 -6.42
C LYS A 339 -7.82 22.76 -6.90
N VAL A 340 -7.65 22.00 -7.99
CA VAL A 340 -8.70 21.10 -8.49
C VAL A 340 -9.10 20.06 -7.45
N LEU A 341 -8.14 19.52 -6.70
CA LEU A 341 -8.41 18.49 -5.69
C LEU A 341 -8.85 19.05 -4.32
N ASP A 342 -8.40 20.26 -3.96
CA ASP A 342 -8.79 20.93 -2.70
C ASP A 342 -10.18 21.60 -2.77
N ASP A 343 -10.60 22.04 -3.97
CA ASP A 343 -11.88 22.71 -4.23
C ASP A 343 -12.42 22.30 -5.62
N PRO A 344 -12.83 21.03 -5.80
CA PRO A 344 -13.20 20.48 -7.10
C PRO A 344 -14.50 21.07 -7.68
N PRO A 345 -14.69 20.99 -9.01
CA PRO A 345 -16.01 21.23 -9.59
C PRO A 345 -16.97 20.10 -9.17
N THR A 346 -18.28 20.34 -9.24
CA THR A 346 -19.30 19.31 -8.95
C THR A 346 -19.15 18.07 -9.84
N LEU A 347 -18.76 18.29 -11.10
CA LEU A 347 -18.46 17.23 -12.07
C LEU A 347 -16.99 17.35 -12.47
N LEU A 348 -16.16 16.43 -11.98
CA LEU A 348 -14.77 16.29 -12.39
C LEU A 348 -14.70 15.55 -13.73
N LEU A 349 -13.68 15.85 -14.54
CA LEU A 349 -13.47 15.24 -15.88
C LEU A 349 -14.64 15.43 -16.86
N ASP A 350 -15.50 16.42 -16.64
CA ASP A 350 -16.55 16.79 -17.58
C ASP A 350 -15.95 17.48 -18.82
N PHE A 351 -15.38 16.68 -19.72
CA PHE A 351 -14.67 17.18 -20.89
C PHE A 351 -15.60 17.88 -21.88
N ASP A 352 -16.90 17.58 -21.89
CA ASP A 352 -17.84 18.28 -22.75
C ASP A 352 -18.08 19.70 -22.23
N ARG A 353 -18.28 19.86 -20.92
CA ARG A 353 -18.31 21.18 -20.27
C ARG A 353 -17.00 21.93 -20.48
N ILE A 354 -15.85 21.27 -20.27
CA ILE A 354 -14.53 21.92 -20.43
C ILE A 354 -14.33 22.38 -21.88
N ARG A 355 -14.75 21.61 -22.89
CA ARG A 355 -14.67 22.04 -24.30
C ARG A 355 -15.58 23.22 -24.62
N SER A 356 -16.77 23.30 -24.00
CA SER A 356 -17.75 24.35 -24.29
C SER A 356 -17.53 25.64 -23.49
N GLU A 357 -17.19 25.52 -22.21
CA GLU A 357 -17.11 26.62 -21.23
C GLU A 357 -15.67 26.96 -20.82
N GLY A 358 -14.71 26.08 -21.15
CA GLY A 358 -13.32 26.19 -20.72
C GLY A 358 -13.06 25.63 -19.33
N VAL A 359 -11.80 25.60 -18.94
CA VAL A 359 -11.38 25.33 -17.55
C VAL A 359 -11.66 26.55 -16.67
N ASP A 360 -12.20 26.34 -15.46
CA ASP A 360 -12.50 27.45 -14.54
C ASP A 360 -11.23 28.26 -14.20
N GLU A 361 -11.34 29.59 -14.26
CA GLU A 361 -10.21 30.51 -14.02
C GLU A 361 -9.54 30.30 -12.66
N LYS A 362 -10.30 29.85 -11.64
CA LYS A 362 -9.75 29.60 -10.30
C LYS A 362 -8.64 28.54 -10.29
N TYR A 363 -8.63 27.61 -11.24
CA TYR A 363 -7.61 26.56 -11.37
C TYR A 363 -6.40 26.98 -12.21
N LEU A 364 -6.51 28.08 -12.97
CA LEU A 364 -5.50 28.51 -13.93
C LEU A 364 -4.44 29.38 -13.27
N GLU A 365 -3.19 29.15 -13.63
CA GLU A 365 -2.04 29.93 -13.20
C GLU A 365 -1.09 30.20 -14.38
N ASP A 366 -0.25 31.23 -14.25
CA ASP A 366 0.76 31.55 -15.25
C ASP A 366 1.85 30.47 -15.27
N GLU A 367 2.07 29.84 -16.42
CA GLU A 367 3.12 28.83 -16.58
C GLU A 367 4.51 29.41 -16.36
N ALA A 368 4.74 30.70 -16.60
CA ALA A 368 6.03 31.32 -16.34
C ALA A 368 6.36 31.40 -14.84
N ALA A 369 5.35 31.25 -13.96
CA ALA A 369 5.53 31.36 -12.52
C ALA A 369 5.94 30.05 -11.84
N LYS A 370 5.80 28.89 -12.50
CA LYS A 370 6.02 27.57 -11.90
C LYS A 370 6.63 26.58 -12.90
N PRO A 371 7.44 25.61 -12.43
CA PRO A 371 7.88 24.51 -13.28
C PRO A 371 6.71 23.73 -13.87
N ALA A 372 6.84 23.32 -15.14
CA ALA A 372 5.89 22.42 -15.76
C ALA A 372 6.02 20.99 -15.19
N PHE A 373 4.91 20.28 -15.14
CA PHE A 373 4.88 18.83 -14.94
C PHE A 373 5.46 18.12 -16.17
N ASP A 374 6.48 17.30 -15.98
CA ASP A 374 7.13 16.55 -17.06
C ASP A 374 6.43 15.20 -17.29
N MET A 375 5.49 15.18 -18.23
CA MET A 375 4.81 13.95 -18.64
C MET A 375 5.77 12.88 -19.18
N THR A 376 6.94 13.25 -19.72
CA THR A 376 7.85 12.27 -20.34
C THR A 376 8.44 11.30 -19.33
N VAL A 377 8.56 11.72 -18.06
CA VAL A 377 8.97 10.85 -16.94
C VAL A 377 7.91 9.77 -16.69
N ILE A 378 6.63 10.15 -16.70
CA ILE A 378 5.50 9.24 -16.45
C ILE A 378 5.39 8.19 -17.57
N TRP A 379 5.51 8.61 -18.83
CA TRP A 379 5.36 7.72 -19.99
C TRP A 379 6.41 6.60 -20.06
N ARG A 380 7.56 6.75 -19.38
CA ARG A 380 8.63 5.74 -19.37
C ARG A 380 8.36 4.60 -18.37
N ILE A 381 7.55 4.83 -17.33
CA ILE A 381 7.33 3.86 -16.26
C ILE A 381 6.76 2.53 -16.78
N PRO A 382 5.68 2.49 -17.59
CA PRO A 382 5.14 1.21 -18.06
C PRO A 382 6.15 0.36 -18.85
N GLN A 383 7.11 0.99 -19.54
CA GLN A 383 8.16 0.26 -20.28
C GLN A 383 9.17 -0.37 -19.32
N LEU A 384 9.58 0.35 -18.27
CA LEU A 384 10.56 -0.12 -17.27
C LEU A 384 10.02 -1.23 -16.36
N PHE A 385 8.70 -1.26 -16.19
CA PHE A 385 7.97 -2.28 -15.46
C PHE A 385 7.17 -3.18 -16.43
N SER A 386 7.64 -3.36 -17.67
CA SER A 386 7.03 -4.32 -18.58
C SER A 386 7.48 -5.75 -18.28
N GLY A 387 6.65 -6.72 -18.66
CA GLY A 387 6.93 -8.15 -18.48
C GLY A 387 6.11 -8.81 -17.35
N PRO A 388 6.32 -10.11 -17.11
CA PRO A 388 5.44 -10.94 -16.28
C PRO A 388 5.33 -10.49 -14.82
N PHE A 389 6.33 -9.76 -14.30
CA PHE A 389 6.38 -9.30 -12.90
C PHE A 389 6.33 -7.78 -12.76
N GLY A 390 5.96 -7.08 -13.82
CA GLY A 390 5.92 -5.62 -13.86
C GLY A 390 5.11 -4.97 -12.75
N ILE A 391 3.86 -5.41 -12.62
CA ILE A 391 2.92 -4.92 -11.61
C ILE A 391 3.42 -5.27 -10.20
N ALA A 392 3.90 -6.49 -9.98
CA ALA A 392 4.43 -6.91 -8.68
C ALA A 392 5.63 -6.05 -8.24
N ARG A 393 6.54 -5.72 -9.16
CA ARG A 393 7.66 -4.81 -8.89
C ARG A 393 7.22 -3.37 -8.62
N ALA A 394 6.21 -2.88 -9.35
CA ALA A 394 5.65 -1.55 -9.13
C ALA A 394 4.99 -1.46 -7.74
N VAL A 395 4.21 -2.46 -7.34
CA VAL A 395 3.58 -2.53 -6.01
C VAL A 395 4.62 -2.54 -4.88
N ARG A 396 5.77 -3.19 -5.09
CA ARG A 396 6.88 -3.14 -4.12
C ARG A 396 7.50 -1.75 -3.96
N LEU A 397 7.37 -0.88 -4.97
CA LEU A 397 7.83 0.51 -4.93
C LEU A 397 6.77 1.49 -4.41
N ASN A 398 5.57 0.99 -4.07
CA ASN A 398 4.34 1.71 -3.70
C ASN A 398 3.69 2.52 -4.83
#